data_AF-A0A3B3REX5-F1
#
_entry.id   AF-A0A3B3REX5-F1
#
_cell.length_a   1.000
_cell.length_b   1.000
_cell.length_c   1.000
_cell.angle_alpha   90.00
_cell.angle_beta   90.00
_cell.angle_gamma   90.00
#
_symmetry.space_group_name_H-M   'P 1'
#
loop_
_entity.id
_entity.type
_entity.pdbx_description
1 polymer ?
#
loop_
_entity_poly.entity_id
_entity_poly.type
_entity_poly.pdbx_seq_one_letter_code
_entity_poly.pdbx_strand_id
1 'polypeptide(L)'
;MGNLLASWRYKEPSTVEECDSTWDTDSDGEDQGEERGDSPISPRQCEQRAPARCSAPLLSGSANSNPPRVPQHADPHDPAAKVKRSFYAAKDLYKYRHSYPSYKEPRQPSDFRNLRFYLNKIPLVPDGIYVEEILTQWRGHYDKLEHNHTYIQWLFPLREQGLNFYAQELTQDEIKEFQNSREARRRFLQAYALMLDFFGIKLLDKSGSVTRAPNWQERFQHLNESQHNYLRITRILKSLGELGFEAFKAPLVRLLLEEALVGGTLPNMRHSALEYFVYTLRARSQRRGLLRFAQRHYLPPEDFVWGPPQRRRVGGARARSIKEAHPKSPASSPPSERGGVMGGVAKEEVGWAAADKHRGEEHPGRAMKFQQGGAIRPPKDVWGEAGCAGDRLEYGDFLPV
;
A
#
# COMPACT_ATOMS: atom_id res chain seq x y z
N MET A 1 -43.59 -28.08 15.94
CA MET A 1 -43.45 -26.66 15.53
C MET A 1 -42.16 -26.55 14.71
N GLY A 2 -42.01 -25.54 13.84
CA GLY A 2 -40.97 -25.53 12.80
C GLY A 2 -39.54 -25.26 13.31
N ASN A 3 -38.56 -25.95 12.72
CA ASN A 3 -37.14 -25.65 12.92
C ASN A 3 -36.78 -24.30 12.25
N LEU A 4 -36.63 -23.24 13.05
CA LEU A 4 -36.00 -21.99 12.62
C LEU A 4 -34.46 -22.10 12.63
N LEU A 5 -33.93 -23.15 11.99
CA LEU A 5 -32.56 -23.13 11.50
C LEU A 5 -32.51 -22.23 10.27
N ALA A 6 -32.48 -20.92 10.53
CA ALA A 6 -32.14 -19.93 9.52
C ALA A 6 -30.76 -20.28 8.97
N SER A 7 -30.71 -20.82 7.75
CA SER A 7 -29.45 -20.99 7.04
C SER A 7 -28.88 -19.60 6.77
N TRP A 8 -27.87 -19.20 7.55
CA TRP A 8 -27.06 -18.00 7.32
C TRP A 8 -26.29 -18.20 6.01
N ARG A 9 -26.97 -18.04 4.88
CA ARG A 9 -26.34 -18.05 3.56
C ARG A 9 -25.28 -16.97 3.56
N TYR A 10 -24.02 -17.39 3.37
CA TYR A 10 -22.91 -16.47 3.25
C TYR A 10 -23.16 -15.53 2.05
N LYS A 11 -23.56 -14.30 2.34
CA LYS A 11 -23.72 -13.23 1.36
C LYS A 11 -22.34 -12.64 1.11
N GLU A 12 -21.79 -12.80 -0.10
CA GLU A 12 -20.60 -12.03 -0.45
C GLU A 12 -20.92 -10.51 -0.40
N PRO A 13 -20.02 -9.69 0.16
CA PRO A 13 -20.20 -8.25 0.16
C PRO A 13 -20.13 -7.69 -1.27
N SER A 14 -20.93 -6.63 -1.48
CA SER A 14 -21.13 -5.92 -2.74
C SER A 14 -20.68 -4.45 -2.71
N THR A 15 -20.28 -3.91 -1.55
CA THR A 15 -19.71 -2.56 -1.43
C THR A 15 -18.42 -2.54 -0.59
N VAL A 16 -17.70 -1.41 -0.59
CA VAL A 16 -16.50 -1.22 0.26
C VAL A 16 -16.87 -1.22 1.74
N GLU A 17 -18.02 -0.63 2.08
CA GLU A 17 -18.55 -0.53 3.44
C GLU A 17 -18.93 -1.91 4.00
N GLU A 18 -19.58 -2.76 3.19
CA GLU A 18 -19.83 -4.17 3.57
C GLU A 18 -18.53 -4.99 3.73
N CYS A 19 -17.42 -4.53 3.12
CA CYS A 19 -16.12 -5.17 3.26
C CYS A 19 -15.30 -4.66 4.47
N ASP A 20 -15.54 -3.44 4.96
CA ASP A 20 -14.66 -2.75 5.91
C ASP A 20 -15.29 -2.49 7.28
N SER A 21 -15.29 -3.54 8.09
CA SER A 21 -15.71 -3.54 9.50
C SER A 21 -14.77 -2.80 10.46
N THR A 22 -13.87 -1.92 10.01
CA THR A 22 -12.85 -1.27 10.90
C THR A 22 -13.44 -0.25 11.86
N TRP A 23 -14.52 0.42 11.47
CA TRP A 23 -15.12 1.52 12.22
C TRP A 23 -16.47 1.16 12.87
N ASP A 24 -16.84 -0.11 12.83
CA ASP A 24 -17.93 -0.65 13.63
C ASP A 24 -17.61 -0.50 15.12
N THR A 25 -18.65 -0.38 15.95
CA THR A 25 -18.52 -0.63 17.38
C THR A 25 -18.15 -2.08 17.62
N ASP A 26 -17.09 -2.32 18.38
CA ASP A 26 -16.88 -3.62 19.00
C ASP A 26 -17.99 -3.86 20.05
N SER A 27 -18.45 -5.11 20.18
CA SER A 27 -19.63 -5.42 21.00
C SER A 27 -19.36 -5.42 22.50
N ASP A 28 -18.08 -5.32 22.86
CA ASP A 28 -17.55 -5.17 24.21
C ASP A 28 -16.77 -3.84 24.24
N GLY A 29 -16.97 -3.03 25.28
CA GLY A 29 -16.65 -1.60 25.23
C GLY A 29 -15.15 -1.27 25.17
N GLU A 30 -14.77 -0.38 24.24
CA GLU A 30 -13.47 0.33 24.31
C GLU A 30 -13.54 1.40 25.40
N ASP A 31 -12.68 1.27 26.42
CA ASP A 31 -12.35 2.37 27.33
C ASP A 31 -11.60 3.48 26.57
N GLN A 32 -11.89 4.74 26.90
CA GLN A 32 -11.32 5.89 26.22
C GLN A 32 -10.00 6.31 26.86
N GLY A 33 -8.95 5.52 26.59
CA GLY A 33 -7.58 5.85 26.95
C GLY A 33 -7.09 7.13 26.26
N GLU A 34 -7.20 8.26 26.95
CA GLU A 34 -6.62 9.53 26.53
C GLU A 34 -5.09 9.47 26.58
N GLU A 35 -4.43 9.43 25.41
CA GLU A 35 -2.99 9.71 25.33
C GLU A 35 -2.75 11.16 25.76
N ARG A 36 -2.31 11.37 27.02
CA ARG A 36 -1.87 12.67 27.52
C ARG A 36 -0.78 13.22 26.61
N GLY A 37 -1.07 14.38 26.00
CA GLY A 37 -0.27 14.89 24.89
C GLY A 37 1.15 15.32 25.27
N ASP A 38 2.06 15.10 24.33
CA ASP A 38 3.39 15.71 24.33
C ASP A 38 3.40 16.96 23.42
N SER A 39 4.29 17.92 23.71
CA SER A 39 4.19 19.28 23.16
C SER A 39 4.92 19.44 21.81
N PRO A 40 4.40 20.27 20.87
CA PRO A 40 4.95 20.39 19.52
C PRO A 40 6.29 21.14 19.49
N ILE A 41 7.31 20.50 18.92
CA ILE A 41 8.59 21.14 18.58
C ILE A 41 8.43 21.90 17.25
N SER A 42 8.79 23.19 17.23
CA SER A 42 8.64 24.05 16.05
C SER A 42 9.47 23.57 14.85
N PRO A 43 8.92 23.59 13.62
CA PRO A 43 9.66 23.23 12.42
C PRO A 43 10.69 24.31 12.07
N ARG A 44 11.95 23.90 11.85
CA ARG A 44 12.92 24.76 11.16
C ARG A 44 12.62 24.77 9.66
N GLN A 45 12.69 25.95 9.06
CA GLN A 45 12.49 26.14 7.62
C GLN A 45 13.61 25.44 6.83
N CYS A 46 13.24 24.81 5.71
CA CYS A 46 14.16 24.37 4.67
C CYS A 46 13.58 24.83 3.33
N GLU A 47 14.41 25.39 2.47
CA GLU A 47 13.94 26.19 1.32
C GLU A 47 13.41 25.32 0.18
N GLN A 48 12.23 25.69 -0.34
CA GLN A 48 11.59 24.96 -1.43
C GLN A 48 12.20 25.36 -2.78
N ARG A 49 12.82 24.39 -3.48
CA ARG A 49 13.26 24.57 -4.87
C ARG A 49 12.36 23.75 -5.79
N ALA A 50 11.56 24.42 -6.61
CA ALA A 50 10.56 23.76 -7.46
C ALA A 50 11.20 22.93 -8.59
N PRO A 51 10.69 21.71 -8.89
CA PRO A 51 11.14 20.93 -10.04
C PRO A 51 10.56 21.48 -11.35
N ALA A 52 11.39 21.48 -12.41
CA ALA A 52 10.96 21.88 -13.74
C ALA A 52 10.09 20.81 -14.42
N ARG A 53 9.19 21.25 -15.32
CA ARG A 53 8.43 20.34 -16.19
C ARG A 53 9.31 19.83 -17.33
N CYS A 54 9.55 18.52 -17.38
CA CYS A 54 10.16 17.85 -18.53
C CYS A 54 9.12 17.00 -19.27
N SER A 55 8.78 17.39 -20.50
CA SER A 55 7.93 16.60 -21.40
C SER A 55 8.78 15.59 -22.17
N ALA A 56 8.33 14.34 -22.27
CA ALA A 56 8.95 13.28 -23.07
C ALA A 56 8.01 12.82 -24.20
N PRO A 57 8.53 12.41 -25.38
CA PRO A 57 7.72 12.16 -26.57
C PRO A 57 7.13 10.73 -26.64
N LEU A 58 6.04 10.60 -27.40
CA LEU A 58 5.41 9.32 -27.76
C LEU A 58 6.23 8.58 -28.83
N LEU A 59 6.40 7.26 -28.67
CA LEU A 59 6.70 6.33 -29.75
C LEU A 59 5.86 5.05 -29.60
N SER A 60 5.50 4.45 -30.73
CA SER A 60 4.54 3.34 -30.83
C SER A 60 5.20 2.02 -31.24
N GLY A 61 4.71 0.92 -30.66
CA GLY A 61 5.04 -0.45 -31.06
C GLY A 61 3.95 -1.39 -30.55
N SER A 62 3.46 -2.31 -31.40
CA SER A 62 2.25 -3.11 -31.12
C SER A 62 2.49 -4.61 -31.34
N ALA A 63 1.98 -5.44 -30.42
CA ALA A 63 1.74 -6.86 -30.63
C ALA A 63 0.61 -7.35 -29.69
N ASN A 64 -0.30 -8.19 -30.22
CA ASN A 64 -1.56 -8.59 -29.56
C ASN A 64 -1.39 -9.54 -28.36
N SER A 65 -2.13 -9.27 -27.28
CA SER A 65 -2.96 -10.28 -26.60
C SER A 65 -4.06 -9.58 -25.78
N ASN A 66 -5.32 -10.02 -25.86
CA ASN A 66 -6.44 -9.35 -25.20
C ASN A 66 -6.55 -9.72 -23.71
N PRO A 67 -6.42 -8.77 -22.77
CA PRO A 67 -6.87 -8.95 -21.38
C PRO A 67 -8.39 -8.69 -21.26
N PRO A 68 -9.04 -9.12 -20.16
CA PRO A 68 -10.47 -8.87 -19.94
C PRO A 68 -10.79 -7.37 -19.81
N ARG A 69 -12.00 -7.01 -20.23
CA ARG A 69 -12.45 -5.62 -20.46
C ARG A 69 -12.53 -4.79 -19.16
N VAL A 70 -11.49 -4.00 -18.90
CA VAL A 70 -11.50 -2.95 -17.87
C VAL A 70 -12.54 -1.87 -18.22
N PRO A 71 -13.30 -1.33 -17.25
CA PRO A 71 -14.17 -0.17 -17.49
C PRO A 71 -13.37 1.03 -17.99
N GLN A 72 -13.76 1.59 -19.13
CA GLN A 72 -13.02 2.66 -19.80
C GLN A 72 -13.30 4.04 -19.17
N HIS A 73 -12.20 4.79 -18.98
CA HIS A 73 -12.12 6.24 -18.73
C HIS A 73 -12.90 6.82 -17.54
N ALA A 74 -12.16 7.08 -16.45
CA ALA A 74 -12.24 8.39 -15.82
C ALA A 74 -11.32 9.35 -16.58
N ASP A 75 -11.68 10.63 -16.67
CA ASP A 75 -10.87 11.68 -17.31
C ASP A 75 -9.71 12.09 -16.38
N PRO A 76 -8.43 12.08 -16.83
CA PRO A 76 -7.30 12.52 -16.00
C PRO A 76 -7.26 14.03 -15.70
N HIS A 77 -8.19 14.83 -16.24
CA HIS A 77 -8.27 16.27 -16.05
C HIS A 77 -9.50 16.78 -15.27
N ASP A 78 -10.27 15.91 -14.60
CA ASP A 78 -11.29 16.37 -13.62
C ASP A 78 -10.66 16.62 -12.22
N PRO A 79 -10.48 17.89 -11.77
CA PRO A 79 -9.95 18.20 -10.44
C PRO A 79 -10.95 17.89 -9.31
N ALA A 80 -12.19 17.51 -9.62
CA ALA A 80 -13.20 17.08 -8.64
C ALA A 80 -13.33 15.54 -8.55
N ALA A 81 -12.46 14.77 -9.22
CA ALA A 81 -12.41 13.31 -9.18
C ALA A 81 -11.89 12.77 -7.83
N LYS A 82 -12.68 12.99 -6.75
CA LYS A 82 -12.37 12.58 -5.37
C LYS A 82 -11.84 11.16 -5.30
N VAL A 83 -10.76 10.97 -4.54
CA VAL A 83 -10.17 9.65 -4.27
C VAL A 83 -11.28 8.68 -3.81
N LYS A 84 -11.35 7.51 -4.45
CA LYS A 84 -12.31 6.45 -4.10
C LYS A 84 -11.54 5.19 -3.74
N ARG A 85 -12.04 4.49 -2.72
CA ARG A 85 -11.50 3.21 -2.28
C ARG A 85 -11.83 2.11 -3.28
N SER A 86 -10.94 1.13 -3.40
CA SER A 86 -11.01 0.03 -4.35
C SER A 86 -11.88 -1.09 -3.79
N PHE A 87 -13.05 -1.31 -4.40
CA PHE A 87 -13.90 -2.45 -4.05
C PHE A 87 -13.18 -3.80 -4.21
N TYR A 88 -12.26 -3.92 -5.19
CA TYR A 88 -11.45 -5.12 -5.37
C TYR A 88 -10.49 -5.35 -4.19
N ALA A 89 -9.80 -4.30 -3.72
CA ALA A 89 -8.93 -4.38 -2.54
C ALA A 89 -9.74 -4.71 -1.29
N ALA A 90 -10.83 -3.96 -1.05
CA ALA A 90 -11.71 -4.16 0.09
C ALA A 90 -12.26 -5.61 0.14
N LYS A 91 -12.67 -6.17 -1.00
CA LYS A 91 -13.21 -7.53 -1.11
C LYS A 91 -12.15 -8.63 -0.96
N ASP A 92 -10.93 -8.44 -1.48
CA ASP A 92 -9.82 -9.37 -1.23
C ASP A 92 -9.45 -9.42 0.26
N LEU A 93 -9.17 -8.25 0.85
CA LEU A 93 -8.79 -8.18 2.25
C LEU A 93 -9.96 -8.58 3.19
N TYR A 94 -11.23 -8.42 2.77
CA TYR A 94 -12.38 -9.02 3.46
C TYR A 94 -12.32 -10.56 3.44
N LYS A 95 -12.12 -11.19 2.27
CA LYS A 95 -12.04 -12.66 2.16
C LYS A 95 -10.91 -13.23 3.01
N TYR A 96 -9.76 -12.55 3.00
CA TYR A 96 -8.63 -12.86 3.88
C TYR A 96 -8.98 -12.75 5.37
N ARG A 97 -9.58 -11.62 5.81
CA ARG A 97 -9.94 -11.43 7.23
C ARG A 97 -10.98 -12.43 7.73
N HIS A 98 -11.89 -12.87 6.86
CA HIS A 98 -12.92 -13.87 7.17
C HIS A 98 -12.48 -15.31 6.88
N SER A 99 -11.18 -15.56 6.77
CA SER A 99 -10.61 -16.91 6.64
C SER A 99 -11.18 -17.73 5.47
N TYR A 100 -11.36 -17.11 4.30
CA TYR A 100 -11.68 -17.77 3.03
C TYR A 100 -12.81 -18.82 3.14
N PRO A 101 -14.07 -18.40 3.41
CA PRO A 101 -15.17 -19.29 3.79
C PRO A 101 -15.68 -20.23 2.67
N SER A 102 -15.02 -20.26 1.51
CA SER A 102 -15.17 -21.32 0.51
C SER A 102 -14.58 -22.63 1.04
N TYR A 103 -15.43 -23.63 1.27
CA TYR A 103 -14.99 -24.99 1.59
C TYR A 103 -14.06 -25.55 0.50
N LYS A 104 -12.99 -26.21 0.93
CA LYS A 104 -12.07 -27.00 0.10
C LYS A 104 -11.88 -28.33 0.81
N GLU A 105 -11.82 -29.43 0.06
CA GLU A 105 -11.72 -30.76 0.64
C GLU A 105 -10.42 -30.93 1.45
N PRO A 106 -10.45 -31.63 2.60
CA PRO A 106 -9.25 -32.00 3.34
C PRO A 106 -8.30 -32.81 2.45
N ARG A 107 -7.00 -32.51 2.54
CA ARG A 107 -5.94 -33.25 1.83
C ARG A 107 -5.18 -34.14 2.81
N GLN A 108 -4.52 -35.18 2.32
CA GLN A 108 -3.67 -36.01 3.17
C GLN A 108 -2.36 -35.28 3.49
N PRO A 109 -1.69 -35.60 4.63
CA PRO A 109 -0.40 -34.97 4.98
C PRO A 109 0.73 -35.21 3.95
N SER A 110 0.60 -36.22 3.10
CA SER A 110 1.44 -36.42 1.91
C SER A 110 1.37 -35.27 0.91
N ASP A 111 0.23 -34.57 0.86
CA ASP A 111 -0.15 -33.63 -0.19
C ASP A 111 0.00 -32.17 0.27
N PHE A 112 0.47 -31.96 1.51
CA PHE A 112 0.82 -30.66 2.08
C PHE A 112 2.14 -30.18 1.46
N ARG A 113 2.10 -29.74 0.19
CA ARG A 113 3.30 -29.37 -0.58
C ARG A 113 4.01 -28.14 -0.02
N ASN A 114 3.28 -27.19 0.59
CA ASN A 114 3.91 -26.02 1.22
C ASN A 114 4.68 -26.44 2.47
N LEU A 115 4.09 -27.30 3.32
CA LEU A 115 4.78 -27.86 4.47
C LEU A 115 5.97 -28.75 4.05
N ARG A 116 5.81 -29.60 3.02
CA ARG A 116 6.90 -30.45 2.51
C ARG A 116 8.05 -29.63 1.93
N PHE A 117 7.78 -28.52 1.23
CA PHE A 117 8.80 -27.57 0.80
C PHE A 117 9.50 -26.95 2.01
N TYR A 118 8.75 -26.47 3.01
CA TYR A 118 9.30 -25.89 4.23
C TYR A 118 10.06 -26.87 5.14
N LEU A 119 9.80 -28.18 5.01
CA LEU A 119 10.59 -29.26 5.62
C LEU A 119 11.77 -29.72 4.74
N ASN A 120 12.08 -29.00 3.66
CA ASN A 120 13.12 -29.31 2.67
C ASN A 120 12.96 -30.69 1.98
N LYS A 121 11.74 -31.26 1.98
CA LYS A 121 11.42 -32.59 1.42
C LYS A 121 11.04 -32.57 -0.07
N ILE A 122 10.76 -31.40 -0.64
CA ILE A 122 10.57 -31.18 -2.07
C ILE A 122 11.15 -29.81 -2.45
N PRO A 123 11.63 -29.62 -3.69
CA PRO A 123 11.95 -28.31 -4.21
C PRO A 123 10.69 -27.53 -4.60
N LEU A 124 10.85 -26.23 -4.81
CA LEU A 124 9.87 -25.42 -5.53
C LEU A 124 9.86 -25.80 -7.02
N VAL A 125 8.69 -25.64 -7.64
CA VAL A 125 8.44 -25.98 -9.05
C VAL A 125 8.05 -24.69 -9.79
N PRO A 126 8.54 -24.45 -11.03
CA PRO A 126 9.32 -25.38 -11.87
C PRO A 126 10.83 -25.45 -11.59
N ASP A 127 11.41 -24.46 -10.92
CA ASP A 127 12.87 -24.21 -10.94
C ASP A 127 13.75 -25.30 -10.29
N GLY A 128 13.18 -26.22 -9.50
CA GLY A 128 13.93 -27.32 -8.87
C GLY A 128 14.70 -26.95 -7.61
N ILE A 129 14.46 -25.73 -7.08
CA ILE A 129 15.24 -25.12 -6.01
C ILE A 129 14.65 -25.41 -4.62
N TYR A 130 15.51 -25.83 -3.69
CA TYR A 130 15.14 -26.17 -2.31
C TYR A 130 15.06 -24.93 -1.40
N VAL A 131 14.24 -25.00 -0.35
CA VAL A 131 14.07 -23.86 0.58
C VAL A 131 15.38 -23.48 1.26
N GLU A 132 16.24 -24.45 1.58
CA GLU A 132 17.55 -24.17 2.19
C GLU A 132 18.52 -23.46 1.24
N GLU A 133 18.47 -23.73 -0.07
CA GLU A 133 19.29 -23.01 -1.06
C GLU A 133 18.88 -21.52 -1.10
N ILE A 134 17.58 -21.22 -1.08
CA ILE A 134 17.09 -19.84 -0.99
C ILE A 134 17.61 -19.16 0.27
N LEU A 135 17.42 -19.79 1.43
CA LEU A 135 17.73 -19.18 2.72
C LEU A 135 19.24 -19.04 2.98
N THR A 136 20.09 -19.82 2.31
CA THR A 136 21.56 -19.78 2.49
C THR A 136 22.31 -19.06 1.37
N GLN A 137 21.84 -19.13 0.12
CA GLN A 137 22.58 -18.65 -1.06
C GLN A 137 21.98 -17.42 -1.76
N TRP A 138 20.78 -16.96 -1.39
CA TRP A 138 20.13 -15.83 -2.08
C TRP A 138 20.20 -14.51 -1.30
N ARG A 139 20.71 -14.52 -0.05
CA ARG A 139 20.88 -13.28 0.74
C ARG A 139 21.91 -12.36 0.08
N GLY A 140 21.59 -11.07 -0.02
CA GLY A 140 22.40 -10.08 -0.77
C GLY A 140 22.28 -10.16 -2.30
N HIS A 141 21.80 -11.26 -2.87
CA HIS A 141 21.60 -11.42 -4.31
C HIS A 141 20.25 -10.82 -4.76
N TYR A 142 20.10 -9.52 -4.58
CA TYR A 142 18.82 -8.82 -4.76
C TYR A 142 18.28 -8.92 -6.20
N ASP A 143 19.13 -8.95 -7.23
CA ASP A 143 18.68 -9.15 -8.62
C ASP A 143 17.98 -10.50 -8.83
N LYS A 144 18.45 -11.56 -8.14
CA LYS A 144 17.85 -12.91 -8.18
C LYS A 144 16.48 -12.91 -7.52
N LEU A 145 16.33 -12.17 -6.42
CA LEU A 145 15.06 -11.98 -5.71
C LEU A 145 14.08 -11.06 -6.48
N GLU A 146 14.58 -10.12 -7.28
CA GLU A 146 13.72 -9.23 -8.07
C GLU A 146 13.17 -9.93 -9.32
N HIS A 147 14.04 -10.54 -10.14
CA HIS A 147 13.66 -11.09 -11.44
C HIS A 147 12.96 -12.46 -11.36
N ASN A 148 13.19 -13.26 -10.31
CA ASN A 148 12.44 -14.49 -10.11
C ASN A 148 11.07 -14.19 -9.45
N HIS A 149 9.98 -14.72 -10.03
CA HIS A 149 8.62 -14.56 -9.51
C HIS A 149 7.99 -15.87 -9.03
N THR A 150 8.65 -17.02 -9.20
CA THR A 150 8.15 -18.35 -8.81
C THR A 150 8.24 -18.52 -7.28
N TYR A 151 9.37 -18.13 -6.68
CA TYR A 151 9.72 -18.42 -5.29
C TYR A 151 8.78 -17.76 -4.29
N ILE A 152 8.30 -16.54 -4.56
CA ILE A 152 7.54 -15.73 -3.58
C ILE A 152 6.23 -16.42 -3.20
N GLN A 153 5.69 -17.25 -4.10
CA GLN A 153 4.44 -17.97 -3.86
C GLN A 153 4.62 -19.23 -3.02
N TRP A 154 5.82 -19.82 -3.05
CA TRP A 154 6.26 -20.94 -2.22
C TRP A 154 6.76 -20.50 -0.84
N LEU A 155 7.50 -19.37 -0.75
CA LEU A 155 7.94 -18.81 0.52
C LEU A 155 6.76 -18.24 1.33
N PHE A 156 5.81 -17.58 0.67
CA PHE A 156 4.65 -16.96 1.32
C PHE A 156 3.36 -17.56 0.77
N PRO A 157 3.03 -18.81 1.11
CA PRO A 157 1.84 -19.48 0.62
C PRO A 157 0.58 -18.88 1.26
N LEU A 158 -0.54 -18.99 0.55
CA LEU A 158 -1.86 -18.45 0.93
C LEU A 158 -2.96 -19.46 0.59
N ARG A 159 -4.17 -19.27 1.12
CA ARG A 159 -5.36 -20.07 0.75
C ARG A 159 -6.01 -19.67 -0.59
N GLU A 160 -5.33 -18.81 -1.36
CA GLU A 160 -5.74 -18.30 -2.67
C GLU A 160 -4.67 -18.61 -3.74
N GLN A 161 -5.11 -19.00 -4.93
CA GLN A 161 -4.23 -19.31 -6.05
C GLN A 161 -3.54 -18.04 -6.57
N GLY A 162 -2.21 -18.08 -6.67
CA GLY A 162 -1.42 -17.04 -7.32
C GLY A 162 -0.99 -17.44 -8.73
N LEU A 163 -0.24 -16.54 -9.40
CA LEU A 163 0.21 -16.71 -10.79
C LEU A 163 1.10 -17.95 -11.04
N ASN A 164 1.69 -18.54 -10.00
CA ASN A 164 2.43 -19.80 -10.11
C ASN A 164 1.48 -20.97 -9.87
N PHE A 165 0.95 -21.56 -10.94
CA PHE A 165 0.06 -22.72 -10.88
C PHE A 165 0.69 -23.96 -10.20
N TYR A 166 2.02 -24.02 -10.06
CA TYR A 166 2.68 -25.08 -9.32
C TYR A 166 2.75 -24.83 -7.80
N ALA A 167 2.58 -23.58 -7.34
CA ALA A 167 2.47 -23.25 -5.93
C ALA A 167 1.03 -23.54 -5.47
N GLN A 168 0.88 -24.46 -4.52
CA GLN A 168 -0.43 -24.98 -4.12
C GLN A 168 -1.05 -24.11 -3.03
N GLU A 169 -2.35 -23.81 -3.14
CA GLU A 169 -3.08 -23.11 -2.09
C GLU A 169 -3.03 -23.88 -0.75
N LEU A 170 -2.82 -23.18 0.37
CA LEU A 170 -2.89 -23.76 1.72
C LEU A 170 -4.27 -24.40 1.98
N THR A 171 -4.31 -25.40 2.86
CA THR A 171 -5.55 -25.82 3.56
C THR A 171 -5.50 -25.41 5.02
N GLN A 172 -6.65 -25.45 5.71
CA GLN A 172 -6.70 -25.14 7.13
C GLN A 172 -5.93 -26.16 7.98
N ASP A 173 -5.76 -27.39 7.49
CA ASP A 173 -5.03 -28.47 8.18
C ASP A 173 -3.53 -28.43 7.87
N GLU A 174 -3.13 -28.08 6.64
CA GLU A 174 -1.72 -27.78 6.32
C GLU A 174 -1.21 -26.62 7.19
N ILE A 175 -2.05 -25.60 7.44
CA ILE A 175 -1.73 -24.49 8.35
C ILE A 175 -1.51 -24.97 9.80
N LYS A 176 -2.33 -25.91 10.31
CA LYS A 176 -2.14 -26.46 11.68
C LYS A 176 -0.81 -27.19 11.79
N GLU A 177 -0.53 -28.11 10.87
CA GLU A 177 0.72 -28.87 10.87
C GLU A 177 1.95 -27.99 10.66
N PHE A 178 1.82 -26.91 9.88
CA PHE A 178 2.85 -25.88 9.77
C PHE A 178 3.09 -25.15 11.10
N GLN A 179 2.02 -24.74 11.79
CA GLN A 179 2.11 -24.04 13.07
C GLN A 179 2.66 -24.95 14.20
N ASN A 180 2.43 -26.26 14.11
CA ASN A 180 3.01 -27.27 14.99
C ASN A 180 4.49 -27.56 14.67
N SER A 181 4.93 -27.36 13.42
CA SER A 181 6.32 -27.61 13.00
C SER A 181 7.26 -26.46 13.36
N ARG A 182 8.04 -26.63 14.45
CA ARG A 182 9.14 -25.73 14.84
C ARG A 182 10.10 -25.43 13.69
N GLU A 183 10.39 -26.43 12.85
CA GLU A 183 11.35 -26.33 11.75
C GLU A 183 10.79 -25.58 10.53
N ALA A 184 9.51 -25.80 10.17
CA ALA A 184 8.85 -25.00 9.13
C ALA A 184 8.76 -23.53 9.54
N ARG A 185 8.39 -23.26 10.81
CA ARG A 185 8.35 -21.91 11.40
C ARG A 185 9.73 -21.23 11.44
N ARG A 186 10.80 -21.98 11.75
CA ARG A 186 12.18 -21.48 11.69
C ARG A 186 12.51 -21.00 10.27
N ARG A 187 12.35 -21.85 9.26
CA ARG A 187 12.63 -21.49 7.86
C ARG A 187 11.71 -20.36 7.37
N PHE A 188 10.47 -20.25 7.84
CA PHE A 188 9.56 -19.15 7.49
C PHE A 188 10.02 -17.80 8.04
N LEU A 189 10.50 -17.75 9.29
CA LEU A 189 11.10 -16.54 9.85
C LEU A 189 12.38 -16.13 9.10
N GLN A 190 13.20 -17.09 8.66
CA GLN A 190 14.35 -16.81 7.80
C GLN A 190 13.92 -16.27 6.42
N ALA A 191 12.85 -16.81 5.82
CA ALA A 191 12.29 -16.29 4.57
C ALA A 191 11.75 -14.86 4.72
N TYR A 192 11.08 -14.56 5.84
CA TYR A 192 10.63 -13.21 6.16
C TYR A 192 11.80 -12.24 6.32
N ALA A 193 12.83 -12.61 7.10
CA ALA A 193 14.04 -11.80 7.26
C ALA A 193 14.79 -11.56 5.94
N LEU A 194 14.86 -12.57 5.06
CA LEU A 194 15.45 -12.44 3.72
C LEU A 194 14.69 -11.42 2.85
N MET A 195 13.35 -11.45 2.87
CA MET A 195 12.55 -10.46 2.12
C MET A 195 12.62 -9.06 2.71
N LEU A 196 12.68 -8.92 4.04
CA LEU A 196 12.90 -7.62 4.68
C LEU A 196 14.26 -7.03 4.27
N ASP A 197 15.34 -7.82 4.30
CA ASP A 197 16.70 -7.42 3.91
C ASP A 197 16.74 -6.92 2.44
N PHE A 198 16.06 -7.62 1.53
CA PHE A 198 15.82 -7.21 0.14
C PHE A 198 15.00 -5.91 -0.01
N PHE A 199 14.09 -5.63 0.92
CA PHE A 199 13.31 -4.39 0.99
C PHE A 199 14.03 -3.25 1.73
N GLY A 200 15.24 -3.44 2.25
CA GLY A 200 15.95 -2.40 3.03
C GLY A 200 15.47 -2.29 4.49
N ILE A 201 14.90 -3.37 5.03
CA ILE A 201 14.30 -3.43 6.36
C ILE A 201 14.99 -4.55 7.17
N LYS A 202 15.25 -4.32 8.45
CA LYS A 202 15.86 -5.30 9.36
C LYS A 202 14.84 -5.75 10.40
N LEU A 203 14.66 -7.07 10.54
CA LEU A 203 13.99 -7.68 11.69
C LEU A 203 14.91 -7.56 12.92
N LEU A 204 14.35 -7.09 14.04
CA LEU A 204 15.10 -6.89 15.29
C LEU A 204 14.92 -8.06 16.27
N ASP A 205 13.70 -8.58 16.41
CA ASP A 205 13.35 -9.48 17.51
C ASP A 205 12.24 -10.49 17.17
N LYS A 206 11.87 -11.31 18.17
CA LYS A 206 10.86 -12.38 18.09
C LYS A 206 9.42 -11.89 18.26
N SER A 207 9.20 -10.60 18.55
CA SER A 207 7.88 -9.96 18.57
C SER A 207 7.47 -9.43 17.18
N GLY A 208 8.45 -9.24 16.29
CA GLY A 208 8.27 -8.77 14.93
C GLY A 208 8.66 -7.31 14.71
N SER A 209 9.35 -6.67 15.67
CA SER A 209 9.86 -5.30 15.53
C SER A 209 10.80 -5.19 14.33
N VAL A 210 10.66 -4.10 13.56
CA VAL A 210 11.50 -3.81 12.39
C VAL A 210 12.07 -2.40 12.45
N THR A 211 13.18 -2.19 11.74
CA THR A 211 13.78 -0.87 11.49
C THR A 211 14.40 -0.84 10.09
N ARG A 212 14.95 0.29 9.66
CA ARG A 212 15.74 0.39 8.41
C ARG A 212 16.99 -0.50 8.50
N ALA A 213 17.27 -1.26 7.44
CA ALA A 213 18.53 -1.99 7.29
C ALA A 213 19.67 -1.04 6.84
N PRO A 214 20.96 -1.41 6.97
CA PRO A 214 22.08 -0.52 6.61
C PRO A 214 22.11 -0.06 5.14
N ASN A 215 21.41 -0.78 4.25
CA ASN A 215 21.28 -0.53 2.81
C ASN A 215 19.98 0.19 2.41
N TRP A 216 19.20 0.70 3.37
CA TRP A 216 17.82 1.14 3.14
C TRP A 216 17.65 2.16 2.00
N GLN A 217 18.60 3.06 1.77
CA GLN A 217 18.51 4.11 0.76
C GLN A 217 18.31 3.54 -0.65
N GLU A 218 19.18 2.62 -1.05
CA GLU A 218 19.14 1.94 -2.35
C GLU A 218 17.87 1.10 -2.48
N ARG A 219 17.55 0.30 -1.45
CA ARG A 219 16.41 -0.62 -1.48
C ARG A 219 15.07 0.13 -1.46
N PHE A 220 14.98 1.28 -0.80
CA PHE A 220 13.78 2.14 -0.81
C PHE A 220 13.62 2.87 -2.14
N GLN A 221 14.71 3.32 -2.78
CA GLN A 221 14.63 3.83 -4.16
C GLN A 221 14.08 2.73 -5.09
N HIS A 222 14.68 1.55 -5.09
CA HIS A 222 14.21 0.39 -5.85
C HIS A 222 12.73 0.04 -5.55
N LEU A 223 12.27 0.17 -4.30
CA LEU A 223 10.86 -0.02 -3.94
C LEU A 223 9.91 1.05 -4.48
N ASN A 224 10.37 2.28 -4.73
CA ASN A 224 9.53 3.30 -5.39
C ASN A 224 9.38 3.02 -6.89
N GLU A 225 10.38 2.40 -7.50
CA GLU A 225 10.45 2.11 -8.94
C GLU A 225 9.70 0.78 -9.27
N SER A 226 9.91 -0.28 -8.48
CA SER A 226 9.36 -1.62 -8.72
C SER A 226 8.05 -1.90 -7.98
N GLN A 227 6.94 -1.35 -8.46
CA GLN A 227 5.61 -1.43 -7.82
C GLN A 227 5.07 -2.86 -7.60
N HIS A 228 5.50 -3.88 -8.36
CA HIS A 228 5.08 -5.28 -8.12
C HIS A 228 5.55 -5.80 -6.75
N ASN A 229 6.57 -5.18 -6.15
CA ASN A 229 6.97 -5.48 -4.78
C ASN A 229 5.89 -5.12 -3.75
N TYR A 230 4.95 -4.22 -4.04
CA TYR A 230 3.81 -3.95 -3.15
C TYR A 230 2.83 -5.14 -3.12
N LEU A 231 2.73 -5.88 -4.23
CA LEU A 231 1.99 -7.15 -4.27
C LEU A 231 2.74 -8.26 -3.52
N ARG A 232 4.08 -8.31 -3.62
CA ARG A 232 4.91 -9.20 -2.78
C ARG A 232 4.71 -8.89 -1.28
N ILE A 233 4.77 -7.63 -0.86
CA ILE A 233 4.53 -7.19 0.53
C ILE A 233 3.12 -7.58 1.00
N THR A 234 2.08 -7.34 0.18
CA THR A 234 0.70 -7.77 0.49
C THR A 234 0.62 -9.28 0.72
N ARG A 235 1.28 -10.08 -0.13
CA ARG A 235 1.32 -11.55 0.01
C ARG A 235 2.07 -11.99 1.26
N ILE A 236 3.22 -11.39 1.57
CA ILE A 236 3.98 -11.63 2.80
C ILE A 236 3.13 -11.34 4.03
N LEU A 237 2.48 -10.17 4.09
CA LEU A 237 1.58 -9.78 5.17
C LEU A 237 0.42 -10.77 5.34
N LYS A 238 -0.30 -11.12 4.27
CA LYS A 238 -1.38 -12.14 4.34
C LYS A 238 -0.83 -13.47 4.86
N SER A 239 0.35 -13.92 4.40
CA SER A 239 0.95 -15.20 4.78
C SER A 239 1.45 -15.24 6.23
N LEU A 240 2.02 -14.14 6.76
CA LEU A 240 2.31 -13.98 8.19
C LEU A 240 1.07 -14.29 9.04
N GLY A 241 -0.09 -13.76 8.66
CA GLY A 241 -1.34 -14.00 9.39
C GLY A 241 -1.92 -15.41 9.22
N GLU A 242 -1.73 -16.06 8.08
CA GLU A 242 -2.12 -17.46 7.88
C GLU A 242 -1.24 -18.41 8.72
N LEU A 243 0.06 -18.16 8.81
CA LEU A 243 1.03 -19.07 9.42
C LEU A 243 1.35 -18.75 10.91
N GLY A 244 0.52 -17.92 11.56
CA GLY A 244 0.54 -17.72 13.02
C GLY A 244 1.37 -16.53 13.53
N PHE A 245 1.82 -15.65 12.64
CA PHE A 245 2.68 -14.50 12.93
C PHE A 245 1.95 -13.15 12.77
N GLU A 246 0.65 -13.08 13.13
CA GLU A 246 -0.19 -11.88 12.98
C GLU A 246 0.42 -10.62 13.63
N ALA A 247 1.11 -10.78 14.78
CA ALA A 247 1.79 -9.68 15.48
C ALA A 247 2.86 -8.97 14.63
N PHE A 248 3.56 -9.70 13.76
CA PHE A 248 4.69 -9.19 12.96
C PHE A 248 4.25 -8.17 11.88
N LYS A 249 2.94 -8.10 11.60
CA LYS A 249 2.37 -7.15 10.62
C LYS A 249 2.40 -5.71 11.12
N ALA A 250 2.02 -5.48 12.37
CA ALA A 250 1.78 -4.12 12.86
C ALA A 250 3.06 -3.26 12.85
N PRO A 251 4.24 -3.76 13.29
CA PRO A 251 5.50 -3.03 13.14
C PRO A 251 5.87 -2.77 11.68
N LEU A 252 5.72 -3.75 10.78
CA LEU A 252 6.05 -3.58 9.36
C LEU A 252 5.15 -2.53 8.69
N VAL A 253 3.83 -2.63 8.85
CA VAL A 253 2.90 -1.68 8.25
C VAL A 253 3.04 -0.28 8.88
N ARG A 254 3.38 -0.20 10.17
CA ARG A 254 3.71 1.07 10.83
C ARG A 254 4.92 1.75 10.18
N LEU A 255 6.04 1.02 10.05
CA LEU A 255 7.26 1.55 9.43
C LEU A 255 7.00 1.98 7.99
N LEU A 256 6.34 1.14 7.18
CA LEU A 256 6.03 1.50 5.78
C LEU A 256 5.12 2.74 5.66
N LEU A 257 4.22 2.99 6.62
CA LEU A 257 3.43 4.22 6.68
C LEU A 257 4.27 5.43 7.12
N GLU A 258 5.22 5.27 8.05
CA GLU A 258 6.14 6.35 8.44
C GLU A 258 7.02 6.78 7.26
N GLU A 259 7.59 5.83 6.52
CA GLU A 259 8.39 6.08 5.33
C GLU A 259 7.58 6.73 4.18
N ALA A 260 6.32 6.33 4.00
CA ALA A 260 5.46 6.83 2.92
C ALA A 260 4.71 8.14 3.23
N LEU A 261 4.53 8.51 4.51
CA LEU A 261 3.76 9.70 4.93
C LEU A 261 4.59 10.77 5.65
N VAL A 262 5.65 10.39 6.36
CA VAL A 262 6.44 11.30 7.22
C VAL A 262 7.87 11.45 6.70
N GLY A 263 8.54 10.35 6.37
CA GLY A 263 9.91 10.34 5.85
C GLY A 263 10.03 10.82 4.41
N GLY A 264 8.97 10.68 3.59
CA GLY A 264 8.99 11.01 2.17
C GLY A 264 9.91 10.10 1.34
N THR A 265 10.30 8.95 1.89
CA THR A 265 11.27 7.99 1.33
C THR A 265 10.61 6.89 0.51
N LEU A 266 9.34 6.55 0.80
CA LEU A 266 8.52 5.58 0.06
C LEU A 266 7.19 6.19 -0.46
N PRO A 267 7.18 7.39 -1.08
CA PRO A 267 5.95 8.10 -1.46
C PRO A 267 5.07 7.29 -2.43
N ASN A 268 5.66 6.51 -3.34
CA ASN A 268 4.90 5.72 -4.31
C ASN A 268 4.12 4.56 -3.65
N MET A 269 4.54 4.12 -2.46
CA MET A 269 3.88 3.06 -1.69
C MET A 269 2.63 3.56 -0.95
N ARG A 270 2.43 4.88 -0.81
CA ARG A 270 1.38 5.52 -0.01
C ARG A 270 -0.02 4.93 -0.21
N HIS A 271 -0.42 4.72 -1.46
CA HIS A 271 -1.75 4.15 -1.77
C HIS A 271 -1.84 2.68 -1.35
N SER A 272 -0.84 1.85 -1.67
CA SER A 272 -0.82 0.42 -1.30
C SER A 272 -0.77 0.21 0.22
N ALA A 273 -0.05 1.06 0.95
CA ALA A 273 0.01 1.01 2.40
C ALA A 273 -1.37 1.19 3.06
N LEU A 274 -2.15 2.17 2.58
CA LEU A 274 -3.47 2.49 3.12
C LEU A 274 -4.57 1.57 2.59
N GLU A 275 -4.60 1.29 1.29
CA GLU A 275 -5.68 0.53 0.64
C GLU A 275 -5.54 -1.00 0.84
N TYR A 276 -4.31 -1.51 0.98
CA TYR A 276 -4.05 -2.95 1.13
C TYR A 276 -3.39 -3.29 2.47
N PHE A 277 -2.23 -2.70 2.80
CA PHE A 277 -1.37 -3.24 3.87
C PHE A 277 -2.02 -3.14 5.26
N VAL A 278 -2.58 -1.98 5.62
CA VAL A 278 -3.37 -1.81 6.86
C VAL A 278 -4.50 -2.83 6.94
N TYR A 279 -5.16 -3.13 5.82
CA TYR A 279 -6.29 -4.03 5.76
C TYR A 279 -5.92 -5.53 5.84
N THR A 280 -4.62 -5.87 5.82
CA THR A 280 -4.14 -7.22 6.15
C THR A 280 -4.22 -7.54 7.64
N LEU A 281 -4.27 -6.55 8.55
CA LEU A 281 -4.36 -6.80 9.99
C LEU A 281 -5.78 -7.24 10.36
N ARG A 282 -5.93 -8.36 11.08
CA ARG A 282 -7.26 -8.88 11.46
C ARG A 282 -7.93 -8.06 12.58
N ALA A 283 -7.18 -7.56 13.56
CA ALA A 283 -7.73 -6.78 14.68
C ALA A 283 -8.21 -5.38 14.25
N ARG A 284 -9.45 -5.00 14.61
CA ARG A 284 -10.02 -3.67 14.36
C ARG A 284 -9.20 -2.56 15.01
N SER A 285 -8.87 -2.70 16.30
CA SER A 285 -8.10 -1.73 17.08
C SER A 285 -6.76 -1.36 16.44
N GLN A 286 -5.99 -2.36 15.97
CA GLN A 286 -4.73 -2.14 15.25
C GLN A 286 -4.93 -1.35 13.96
N ARG A 287 -5.97 -1.68 13.16
CA ARG A 287 -6.30 -0.90 11.96
C ARG A 287 -6.73 0.53 12.30
N ARG A 288 -7.59 0.73 13.30
CA ARG A 288 -7.97 2.06 13.80
C ARG A 288 -6.74 2.88 14.24
N GLY A 289 -5.78 2.27 14.93
CA GLY A 289 -4.52 2.90 15.33
C GLY A 289 -3.67 3.36 14.14
N LEU A 290 -3.43 2.48 13.16
CA LEU A 290 -2.67 2.81 11.95
C LEU A 290 -3.38 3.87 11.07
N LEU A 291 -4.70 3.83 10.98
CA LEU A 291 -5.49 4.84 10.25
C LEU A 291 -5.52 6.20 10.96
N ARG A 292 -5.63 6.24 12.31
CA ARG A 292 -5.50 7.48 13.11
C ARG A 292 -4.09 8.05 13.08
N PHE A 293 -3.06 7.22 12.87
CA PHE A 293 -1.72 7.71 12.55
C PHE A 293 -1.71 8.33 11.15
N ALA A 294 -2.11 7.58 10.12
CA ALA A 294 -2.10 8.06 8.74
C ALA A 294 -2.89 9.36 8.56
N GLN A 295 -4.07 9.49 9.17
CA GLN A 295 -4.91 10.69 9.12
C GLN A 295 -4.20 11.96 9.66
N ARG A 296 -3.23 11.82 10.57
CA ARG A 296 -2.45 12.94 11.12
C ARG A 296 -1.29 13.40 10.21
N HIS A 297 -0.90 12.58 9.22
CA HIS A 297 0.27 12.83 8.37
C HIS A 297 -0.02 12.79 6.86
N TYR A 298 -1.26 12.43 6.46
CA TYR A 298 -1.64 12.41 5.06
C TYR A 298 -1.88 13.82 4.51
N LEU A 299 -1.22 14.16 3.41
CA LEU A 299 -1.35 15.45 2.72
C LEU A 299 -1.86 15.26 1.27
N PRO A 300 -2.87 16.03 0.81
CA PRO A 300 -3.67 16.96 1.60
C PRO A 300 -4.68 16.22 2.51
N PRO A 301 -5.03 16.74 3.71
CA PRO A 301 -5.89 16.02 4.66
C PRO A 301 -7.30 15.68 4.14
N GLU A 302 -7.86 16.50 3.25
CA GLU A 302 -9.17 16.33 2.63
C GLU A 302 -9.29 15.11 1.71
N ASP A 303 -8.16 14.58 1.19
CA ASP A 303 -8.09 13.37 0.38
C ASP A 303 -8.05 12.08 1.23
N PHE A 304 -8.05 12.17 2.56
CA PHE A 304 -7.95 11.00 3.45
C PHE A 304 -9.29 10.24 3.59
N VAL A 305 -9.52 9.27 2.70
CA VAL A 305 -10.80 8.54 2.59
C VAL A 305 -10.91 7.25 3.42
N TRP A 306 -9.93 6.96 4.29
CA TRP A 306 -9.90 5.77 5.15
C TRP A 306 -10.33 6.04 6.61
N GLY A 307 -10.67 7.30 6.93
CA GLY A 307 -11.13 7.70 8.25
C GLY A 307 -12.49 7.11 8.66
N PRO A 308 -12.94 7.37 9.91
CA PRO A 308 -14.25 6.92 10.37
C PRO A 308 -15.36 7.50 9.48
N PRO A 309 -16.43 6.73 9.17
CA PRO A 309 -17.54 7.23 8.37
C PRO A 309 -18.12 8.52 8.95
N GLN A 310 -18.20 9.57 8.13
CA GLN A 310 -18.78 10.83 8.55
C GLN A 310 -20.23 10.60 8.98
N ARG A 311 -20.52 10.76 10.28
CA ARG A 311 -21.89 10.70 10.82
C ARG A 311 -22.73 11.73 10.07
N ARG A 312 -23.64 11.28 9.20
CA ARG A 312 -24.65 12.15 8.59
C ARG A 312 -25.35 12.92 9.72
N ARG A 313 -25.22 14.25 9.74
CA ARG A 313 -26.00 15.10 10.64
C ARG A 313 -27.48 14.84 10.32
N VAL A 314 -28.17 14.11 11.19
CA VAL A 314 -29.61 13.88 11.07
C VAL A 314 -30.28 15.24 11.24
N GLY A 315 -30.71 15.82 10.10
CA GLY A 315 -31.17 17.19 10.05
C GLY A 315 -32.51 17.35 10.77
N GLY A 316 -32.62 18.40 11.59
CA GLY A 316 -33.94 18.91 11.97
C GLY A 316 -34.59 18.28 13.20
N ALA A 317 -33.83 18.10 14.29
CA ALA A 317 -34.43 18.38 15.61
C ALA A 317 -34.84 19.86 15.63
N ARG A 318 -36.03 20.19 15.10
CA ARG A 318 -36.60 21.53 15.11
C ARG A 318 -36.74 21.96 16.57
N ALA A 319 -35.89 22.88 17.01
CA ALA A 319 -36.13 23.62 18.24
C ALA A 319 -37.52 24.25 18.12
N ARG A 320 -38.46 23.82 18.98
CA ARG A 320 -39.80 24.39 19.02
C ARG A 320 -39.69 25.79 19.61
N SER A 321 -39.51 26.78 18.75
CA SER A 321 -39.62 28.18 19.14
C SER A 321 -40.98 28.39 19.79
N ILE A 322 -40.98 28.72 21.08
CA ILE A 322 -42.18 28.96 21.86
C ILE A 322 -42.74 30.30 21.37
N LYS A 323 -43.92 30.26 20.74
CA LYS A 323 -44.66 31.47 20.39
C LYS A 323 -45.30 32.03 21.65
N GLU A 324 -44.59 32.91 22.36
CA GLU A 324 -45.25 33.82 23.30
C GLU A 324 -46.15 34.79 22.53
N ALA A 325 -47.31 35.12 23.12
CA ALA A 325 -48.33 35.93 22.46
C ALA A 325 -48.25 37.39 22.92
N HIS A 326 -48.17 38.32 21.96
CA HIS A 326 -48.30 39.75 22.24
C HIS A 326 -49.69 40.12 22.77
N PRO A 327 -49.75 41.18 23.60
CA PRO A 327 -50.84 42.14 23.50
C PRO A 327 -50.36 43.60 23.35
N LYS A 328 -50.79 44.21 22.23
CA LYS A 328 -51.18 45.64 22.06
C LYS A 328 -50.16 46.78 22.31
N SER A 329 -49.88 47.53 21.24
CA SER A 329 -49.34 48.91 21.26
C SER A 329 -50.40 49.96 21.66
N PRO A 330 -50.03 51.25 21.82
CA PRO A 330 -50.35 52.21 20.74
C PRO A 330 -49.33 53.37 20.47
N ALA A 331 -49.24 53.75 19.20
CA ALA A 331 -49.03 55.09 18.58
C ALA A 331 -48.06 56.16 19.16
N SER A 332 -47.11 56.62 18.33
CA SER A 332 -47.09 57.98 17.71
C SER A 332 -45.83 58.23 16.83
N SER A 333 -45.83 59.30 16.02
CA SER A 333 -44.84 59.67 14.97
C SER A 333 -44.72 61.22 14.90
N PRO A 334 -43.97 61.88 13.97
CA PRO A 334 -42.89 61.48 13.04
C PRO A 334 -41.55 62.18 13.49
N PRO A 335 -40.62 62.78 12.68
CA PRO A 335 -40.24 62.74 11.24
C PRO A 335 -38.81 62.11 11.06
N SER A 336 -37.85 62.44 10.17
CA SER A 336 -37.62 63.57 9.23
C SER A 336 -36.60 63.24 8.08
N GLU A 337 -36.16 64.28 7.36
CA GLU A 337 -35.32 64.30 6.14
C GLU A 337 -33.78 64.35 6.42
N ARG A 338 -32.81 64.40 5.47
CA ARG A 338 -32.79 64.84 4.04
C ARG A 338 -31.54 64.37 3.24
N GLY A 339 -31.67 64.19 1.91
CA GLY A 339 -30.57 64.13 0.89
C GLY A 339 -29.93 62.74 0.65
N GLY A 340 -29.40 62.35 -0.53
CA GLY A 340 -29.18 63.02 -1.84
C GLY A 340 -27.68 63.22 -2.16
N VAL A 341 -27.10 62.99 -3.36
CA VAL A 341 -27.59 62.67 -4.74
C VAL A 341 -26.50 61.85 -5.52
N MET A 342 -26.84 61.34 -6.71
CA MET A 342 -26.08 60.50 -7.68
C MET A 342 -24.72 61.02 -8.23
N GLY A 343 -23.95 60.09 -8.83
CA GLY A 343 -22.99 60.31 -9.95
C GLY A 343 -21.72 59.44 -9.86
N GLY A 344 -21.15 58.84 -10.93
CA GLY A 344 -21.52 58.74 -12.35
C GLY A 344 -20.66 57.67 -13.07
N VAL A 345 -21.01 57.28 -14.31
CA VAL A 345 -20.44 56.11 -15.03
C VAL A 345 -19.31 56.47 -15.99
N ALA A 346 -18.27 55.63 -16.08
CA ALA A 346 -17.46 55.43 -17.30
C ALA A 346 -16.82 54.02 -17.36
N LYS A 347 -16.61 53.51 -18.58
CA LYS A 347 -15.73 52.37 -18.92
C LYS A 347 -14.69 52.87 -19.93
N GLU A 348 -13.55 52.20 -20.02
CA GLU A 348 -12.77 52.11 -21.27
C GLU A 348 -12.40 50.65 -21.56
N GLU A 349 -12.21 50.34 -22.84
CA GLU A 349 -11.87 49.01 -23.36
C GLU A 349 -10.45 49.02 -23.94
N VAL A 350 -9.76 47.87 -23.90
CA VAL A 350 -8.39 47.75 -24.40
C VAL A 350 -8.37 46.95 -25.70
N GLY A 351 -7.99 47.59 -26.81
CA GLY A 351 -7.97 46.99 -28.14
C GLY A 351 -6.70 46.19 -28.45
N TRP A 352 -6.83 45.17 -29.32
CA TRP A 352 -5.71 44.46 -29.92
C TRP A 352 -4.97 45.32 -30.94
N ALA A 353 -3.64 45.19 -31.01
CA ALA A 353 -2.95 44.59 -32.17
C ALA A 353 -1.44 44.46 -31.92
N ALA A 354 -0.86 43.33 -32.32
CA ALA A 354 0.58 43.17 -32.47
C ALA A 354 0.85 42.48 -33.81
N ALA A 355 1.69 43.10 -34.65
CA ALA A 355 2.10 42.54 -35.93
C ALA A 355 3.49 43.05 -36.30
N ASP A 356 4.45 42.14 -36.49
CA ASP A 356 5.59 42.35 -37.38
C ASP A 356 6.04 41.00 -37.97
N LYS A 357 6.68 41.01 -39.15
CA LYS A 357 6.65 39.88 -40.09
C LYS A 357 7.80 39.86 -41.12
N HIS A 358 8.96 39.32 -40.73
CA HIS A 358 10.01 38.87 -41.66
C HIS A 358 10.49 37.47 -41.20
N ARG A 359 10.53 36.37 -41.99
CA ARG A 359 10.72 36.05 -43.43
C ARG A 359 12.18 35.68 -43.76
N GLY A 360 12.37 34.46 -44.30
CA GLY A 360 13.58 33.96 -44.95
C GLY A 360 14.40 32.98 -44.07
N GLU A 361 15.04 31.94 -44.60
CA GLU A 361 14.94 31.34 -45.94
C GLU A 361 15.41 29.86 -45.91
N GLU A 362 15.69 29.23 -47.06
CA GLU A 362 15.58 27.75 -47.22
C GLU A 362 16.87 26.89 -47.05
N HIS A 363 16.63 25.57 -47.13
CA HIS A 363 17.50 24.38 -47.26
C HIS A 363 18.70 24.47 -48.26
N PRO A 364 19.68 23.50 -48.35
CA PRO A 364 19.52 22.06 -48.04
C PRO A 364 20.68 21.23 -47.43
N GLY A 365 20.26 20.16 -46.72
CA GLY A 365 20.71 18.75 -46.77
C GLY A 365 22.15 18.30 -47.08
N ARG A 366 22.62 17.34 -46.27
CA ARG A 366 23.43 16.19 -46.73
C ARG A 366 23.20 14.95 -45.85
N ALA A 367 23.26 13.75 -46.45
CA ALA A 367 23.16 12.47 -45.75
C ALA A 367 24.42 11.62 -45.97
N MET A 368 24.77 10.76 -45.00
CA MET A 368 25.68 9.63 -45.17
C MET A 368 25.26 8.44 -44.29
N LYS A 369 25.58 7.22 -44.74
CA LYS A 369 25.47 5.95 -44.01
C LYS A 369 26.83 5.25 -44.02
N PHE A 370 27.29 4.73 -42.88
CA PHE A 370 28.15 3.55 -42.68
C PHE A 370 27.92 3.16 -41.20
N GLN A 371 27.51 1.95 -40.76
CA GLN A 371 27.74 0.55 -41.11
C GLN A 371 28.90 -0.10 -40.33
N GLN A 372 28.50 -0.93 -39.34
CA GLN A 372 29.16 -2.09 -38.70
C GLN A 372 30.69 -2.15 -38.51
N GLY A 373 31.12 -2.51 -37.30
CA GLY A 373 32.34 -3.32 -37.11
C GLY A 373 33.05 -3.18 -35.75
N GLY A 374 33.69 -4.28 -35.31
CA GLY A 374 34.79 -4.25 -34.33
C GLY A 374 34.44 -4.61 -32.88
N ALA A 375 34.94 -5.76 -32.39
CA ALA A 375 35.00 -6.11 -30.97
C ALA A 375 36.46 -6.15 -30.51
N ILE A 376 36.79 -5.56 -29.35
CA ILE A 376 38.15 -5.58 -28.77
C ILE A 376 38.09 -5.84 -27.25
N ARG A 377 38.95 -6.76 -26.82
CA ARG A 377 39.50 -6.96 -25.46
C ARG A 377 41.05 -6.97 -25.62
N PRO A 378 41.91 -6.99 -24.58
CA PRO A 378 41.68 -6.95 -23.12
C PRO A 378 42.35 -5.66 -22.54
N PRO A 379 43.25 -5.59 -21.52
CA PRO A 379 43.94 -6.60 -20.68
C PRO A 379 43.31 -6.82 -19.29
N LYS A 380 43.87 -7.79 -18.55
CA LYS A 380 43.79 -7.88 -17.08
C LYS A 380 45.07 -7.28 -16.49
N ASP A 381 45.06 -6.85 -15.22
CA ASP A 381 45.69 -7.60 -14.10
C ASP A 381 45.90 -6.76 -12.82
N VAL A 382 45.91 -7.47 -11.68
CA VAL A 382 46.53 -7.17 -10.36
C VAL A 382 46.46 -5.73 -9.79
N TRP A 383 45.61 -5.55 -8.77
CA TRP A 383 45.84 -5.01 -7.40
C TRP A 383 44.53 -5.27 -6.62
N GLY A 384 44.45 -5.55 -5.32
CA GLY A 384 45.42 -5.85 -4.26
C GLY A 384 44.61 -6.22 -2.99
N GLU A 385 45.17 -6.96 -2.04
CA GLU A 385 44.39 -7.45 -0.88
C GLU A 385 44.03 -6.33 0.13
N ALA A 386 42.75 -6.28 0.53
CA ALA A 386 42.28 -5.51 1.68
C ALA A 386 41.09 -6.26 2.33
N GLY A 387 41.36 -7.01 3.40
CA GLY A 387 40.36 -7.84 4.06
C GLY A 387 39.44 -7.04 4.98
N CYS A 388 38.19 -6.81 4.56
CA CYS A 388 37.11 -6.41 5.46
C CYS A 388 36.41 -7.65 6.01
N ALA A 389 36.67 -8.00 7.26
CA ALA A 389 35.93 -9.04 7.97
C ALA A 389 34.49 -8.56 8.26
N GLY A 390 33.56 -8.85 7.33
CA GLY A 390 32.14 -8.56 7.53
C GLY A 390 31.51 -9.56 8.51
N ASP A 391 30.90 -9.05 9.58
CA ASP A 391 30.37 -9.88 10.68
C ASP A 391 29.41 -10.97 10.20
N ARG A 392 29.83 -12.23 10.43
CA ARG A 392 29.01 -13.42 10.23
C ARG A 392 27.99 -13.55 11.37
N LEU A 393 26.98 -12.69 11.37
CA LEU A 393 25.81 -12.81 12.26
C LEU A 393 25.07 -14.13 11.95
N GLU A 394 25.34 -15.17 12.72
CA GLU A 394 24.66 -16.45 12.60
C GLU A 394 23.25 -16.33 13.19
N TYR A 395 22.23 -16.57 12.37
CA TYR A 395 20.81 -16.41 12.74
C TYR A 395 20.28 -17.49 13.72
N GLY A 396 21.15 -18.14 14.49
CA GLY A 396 20.79 -19.15 15.50
C GLY A 396 20.03 -18.56 16.70
N ASP A 397 20.45 -17.38 17.15
CA ASP A 397 19.93 -16.73 18.38
C ASP A 397 18.43 -16.38 18.34
N PHE A 398 17.84 -16.38 17.14
CA PHE A 398 16.42 -16.09 16.95
C PHE A 398 15.47 -17.21 17.44
N LEU A 399 16.00 -18.32 17.97
CA LEU A 399 15.23 -19.48 18.42
C LEU A 399 15.36 -19.72 19.94
N PRO A 400 14.37 -20.33 20.59
CA PRO A 400 14.59 -21.04 21.86
C PRO A 400 15.31 -22.37 21.58
N VAL A 401 15.90 -22.95 22.64
CA VAL A 401 16.44 -24.33 22.67
C VAL A 401 15.32 -25.36 22.48
#